data_AF-A0A7W0KIX9-F1
#
_entry.id   AF-A0A7W0KIX9-F1
#
_cell.length_a   1.000
_cell.length_b   1.000
_cell.length_c   1.000
_cell.angle_alpha   90.00
_cell.angle_beta   90.00
_cell.angle_gamma   90.00
#
_symmetry.space_group_name_H-M   'P 1'
#
loop_
_entity.id
_entity.type
_entity.pdbx_description
1 polymer ?
#
loop_
_entity_poly.entity_id
_entity_poly.type
_entity_poly.pdbx_seq_one_letter_code
_entity_poly.pdbx_strand_id
1 'polypeptide(L)'
;MTMRPGVRKFALTAHVTSSVGWLGAVAGSMAVAVAAVTSRDPQIVRGAYLTLELTGWYVLVPFAFASLLTGLVESLGTTWGLFRHYWVLFKLLMNLFATVVLLLYMQTLSYLAGLAADTT
;
A
#
# COMPACT_ATOMS: atom_id res chain seq x y z
N MET A 1 9.50 5.11 -26.71
CA MET A 1 8.92 3.85 -27.27
C MET A 1 7.42 3.89 -27.00
N THR A 2 6.57 3.79 -28.03
CA THR A 2 5.11 3.78 -27.85
C THR A 2 4.63 2.37 -27.56
N MET A 3 4.16 2.14 -26.33
CA MET A 3 3.53 0.86 -25.96
C MET A 3 2.36 0.51 -26.89
N ARG A 4 2.21 -0.79 -27.17
CA ARG A 4 1.04 -1.31 -27.90
C ARG A 4 -0.25 -0.96 -27.14
N PRO A 5 -1.37 -0.65 -27.83
CA PRO A 5 -2.60 -0.19 -27.17
C PRO A 5 -3.15 -1.13 -26.08
N GLY A 6 -3.04 -2.45 -26.27
CA GLY A 6 -3.48 -3.44 -25.28
C GLY A 6 -2.63 -3.41 -24.00
N VAL A 7 -1.29 -3.32 -24.14
CA VAL A 7 -0.35 -3.22 -23.01
C VAL A 7 -0.58 -1.95 -22.22
N ARG A 8 -0.84 -0.82 -22.91
CA ARG A 8 -1.15 0.45 -22.26
C ARG A 8 -2.42 0.36 -21.40
N LYS A 9 -3.48 -0.24 -21.93
CA LYS A 9 -4.74 -0.41 -21.19
C LYS A 9 -4.55 -1.32 -19.98
N PHE A 10 -3.83 -2.43 -20.15
CA PHE A 10 -3.53 -3.35 -19.05
C PHE A 10 -2.72 -2.66 -17.94
N ALA A 11 -1.65 -1.94 -18.30
CA ALA A 11 -0.82 -1.20 -17.34
C ALA A 11 -1.66 -0.17 -16.56
N LEU A 12 -2.54 0.56 -17.25
CA LEU A 12 -3.44 1.52 -16.62
C LEU A 12 -4.43 0.86 -15.67
N THR A 13 -5.08 -0.23 -16.09
CA THR A 13 -5.99 -0.97 -15.22
C THR A 13 -5.25 -1.50 -13.99
N ALA A 14 -4.08 -2.10 -14.16
CA ALA A 14 -3.27 -2.59 -13.04
C ALA A 14 -2.83 -1.44 -12.11
N HIS A 15 -2.45 -0.29 -12.66
CA HIS A 15 -2.06 0.89 -11.87
C HIS A 15 -3.23 1.43 -11.05
N VAL A 16 -4.41 1.57 -11.66
CA VAL A 16 -5.60 2.06 -10.98
C VAL A 16 -6.07 1.06 -9.93
N THR A 17 -6.18 -0.22 -10.26
CA THR A 17 -6.62 -1.26 -9.31
C THR A 17 -5.67 -1.38 -8.12
N SER A 18 -4.36 -1.37 -8.33
CA SER A 18 -3.38 -1.42 -7.23
C SER A 18 -3.43 -0.16 -6.36
N SER A 19 -3.53 1.03 -6.96
CA SER A 19 -3.58 2.29 -6.22
C SER A 19 -4.87 2.45 -5.40
N VAL A 20 -6.02 2.12 -6.00
CA VAL A 20 -7.32 2.15 -5.31
C VAL A 20 -7.40 1.05 -4.25
N GLY A 21 -6.90 -0.16 -4.56
CA GLY A 21 -6.82 -1.25 -3.61
C GLY A 21 -5.95 -0.91 -2.40
N TRP A 22 -4.82 -0.24 -2.62
CA TRP A 22 -3.95 0.23 -1.55
C TRP A 22 -4.67 1.23 -0.63
N LEU A 23 -5.34 2.24 -1.20
CA LEU A 23 -6.13 3.20 -0.43
C LEU A 23 -7.27 2.55 0.36
N GLY A 24 -7.97 1.59 -0.27
CA GLY A 24 -9.02 0.81 0.40
C GLY A 24 -8.49 -0.01 1.58
N ALA A 25 -7.32 -0.65 1.41
CA ALA A 25 -6.66 -1.38 2.49
C ALA A 25 -6.22 -0.47 3.64
N VAL A 26 -5.76 0.75 3.34
CA VAL A 26 -5.46 1.77 4.37
C VAL A 26 -6.72 2.13 5.14
N ALA A 27 -7.83 2.41 4.45
CA ALA A 27 -9.10 2.75 5.09
C ALA A 27 -9.65 1.61 5.95
N GLY A 28 -9.59 0.37 5.47
CA GLY A 28 -9.99 -0.81 6.25
C GLY A 28 -9.10 -1.01 7.48
N SER A 29 -7.79 -0.87 7.32
CA SER A 29 -6.83 -0.94 8.43
C SER A 29 -7.06 0.18 9.44
N MET A 30 -7.48 1.37 9.00
CA MET A 30 -7.85 2.47 9.89
C MET A 30 -9.03 2.08 10.80
N ALA A 31 -10.06 1.45 10.25
CA ALA A 31 -11.20 0.98 11.04
C ALA A 31 -10.79 -0.06 12.09
N VAL A 32 -9.92 -1.01 11.71
CA VAL A 32 -9.38 -2.01 12.65
C VAL A 32 -8.50 -1.36 13.72
N ALA A 33 -7.67 -0.38 13.35
CA ALA A 33 -6.83 0.36 14.29
C ALA A 33 -7.67 1.16 15.30
N VAL A 34 -8.76 1.78 14.86
CA VAL A 34 -9.72 2.44 15.77
C VAL A 34 -10.31 1.43 16.76
N ALA A 35 -10.70 0.24 16.31
CA ALA A 35 -11.17 -0.81 17.21
C ALA A 35 -10.10 -1.25 18.22
N ALA A 36 -8.84 -1.36 17.79
CA ALA A 36 -7.71 -1.71 18.66
C ALA A 36 -7.49 -0.69 19.79
N VAL A 37 -7.57 0.61 19.49
CA VAL A 37 -7.27 1.67 20.47
C VAL A 37 -8.47 2.07 21.35
N THR A 38 -9.70 1.73 20.93
CA THR A 38 -10.92 2.08 21.68
C THR A 38 -11.50 0.92 22.49
N SER A 39 -11.16 -0.32 22.15
CA SER A 39 -11.67 -1.49 22.85
C SER A 39 -10.97 -1.71 24.20
N ARG A 40 -11.73 -2.18 25.19
CA ARG A 40 -11.20 -2.69 26.47
C ARG A 40 -11.16 -4.21 26.53
N ASP A 41 -11.69 -4.88 25.50
CA ASP A 41 -11.70 -6.34 25.40
C ASP A 41 -10.34 -6.83 24.84
N PRO A 42 -9.55 -7.59 25.63
CA PRO A 42 -8.26 -8.10 25.18
C PRO A 42 -8.34 -8.95 23.92
N GLN A 43 -9.44 -9.69 23.69
CA GLN A 43 -9.61 -10.52 22.50
C GLN A 43 -9.74 -9.68 21.24
N ILE A 44 -10.48 -8.55 21.30
CA ILE A 44 -10.62 -7.61 20.19
C ILE A 44 -9.29 -6.94 19.88
N VAL A 45 -8.57 -6.46 20.90
CA VAL A 45 -7.28 -5.78 20.74
C VAL A 45 -6.27 -6.73 20.08
N ARG A 46 -6.20 -7.98 20.56
CA ARG A 46 -5.34 -9.01 19.99
C ARG A 46 -5.68 -9.31 18.52
N GLY A 47 -6.96 -9.57 18.24
CA GLY A 47 -7.41 -9.86 16.87
C GLY A 47 -7.13 -8.70 15.91
N ALA A 48 -7.25 -7.47 16.39
CA ALA A 48 -6.98 -6.28 15.60
C ALA A 48 -5.50 -6.18 15.20
N TYR A 49 -4.55 -6.35 16.13
CA TYR A 49 -3.12 -6.28 15.79
C TYR A 49 -2.68 -7.39 14.83
N LEU A 50 -3.15 -8.62 15.02
CA LEU A 50 -2.88 -9.73 14.09
C LEU A 50 -3.43 -9.45 12.69
N THR A 51 -4.64 -8.88 12.62
CA THR A 51 -5.27 -8.52 11.33
C THR A 51 -4.53 -7.37 10.64
N LEU A 52 -4.09 -6.37 11.40
CA LEU A 52 -3.32 -5.23 10.89
C LEU A 52 -1.97 -5.67 10.32
N GLU A 53 -1.25 -6.55 11.01
CA GLU A 53 0.00 -7.11 10.50
C GLU A 53 -0.22 -7.90 9.21
N LEU A 54 -1.21 -8.80 9.19
CA LEU A 54 -1.52 -9.61 8.01
C LEU A 54 -1.90 -8.73 6.81
N THR A 55 -2.80 -7.77 7.02
CA THR A 55 -3.22 -6.81 5.98
C THR A 55 -2.04 -5.97 5.49
N GLY A 56 -1.18 -5.56 6.42
CA GLY A 56 0.06 -4.86 6.16
C GLY A 56 0.97 -5.60 5.17
N TRP A 57 1.37 -6.83 5.50
CA TRP A 57 2.30 -7.61 4.70
C TRP A 57 1.71 -8.15 3.40
N TYR A 58 0.45 -8.56 3.40
CA TYR A 58 -0.15 -9.27 2.26
C TYR A 58 -0.99 -8.40 1.33
N VAL A 59 -1.40 -7.22 1.76
CA VAL A 59 -2.24 -6.33 0.94
C VAL A 59 -1.58 -4.98 0.73
N LEU A 60 -1.23 -4.28 1.81
CA LEU A 60 -0.67 -2.93 1.72
C LEU A 60 0.69 -2.91 1.02
N VAL A 61 1.64 -3.73 1.47
CA VAL A 61 3.00 -3.76 0.89
C VAL A 61 2.97 -4.16 -0.59
N PRO A 62 2.32 -5.28 -1.00
CA PRO A 62 2.28 -5.67 -2.41
C PRO A 62 1.60 -4.64 -3.31
N PHE A 63 0.50 -4.01 -2.87
CA PHE A 63 -0.19 -3.00 -3.66
C PHE A 63 0.60 -1.69 -3.77
N ALA A 64 1.34 -1.29 -2.74
CA ALA A 64 2.24 -0.14 -2.81
C ALA A 64 3.32 -0.35 -3.89
N PHE A 65 3.97 -1.52 -3.87
CA PHE A 65 4.96 -1.88 -4.89
C PHE A 65 4.34 -2.03 -6.28
N ALA A 66 3.17 -2.66 -6.40
CA ALA A 66 2.47 -2.80 -7.68
C ALA A 66 2.11 -1.43 -8.27
N SER A 67 1.62 -0.50 -7.46
CA SER A 67 1.31 0.88 -7.87
C SER A 67 2.58 1.62 -8.32
N LEU A 68 3.69 1.49 -7.59
CA LEU A 68 4.99 2.07 -7.96
C LEU A 68 5.51 1.54 -9.30
N LEU A 69 5.55 0.22 -9.46
CA LEU A 69 6.07 -0.43 -10.67
C LEU A 69 5.21 -0.09 -11.88
N THR A 70 3.89 -0.16 -11.75
CA THR A 70 2.97 0.19 -12.84
C THR A 70 3.05 1.68 -13.18
N GLY A 71 3.19 2.57 -12.20
CA GLY A 71 3.40 4.00 -12.44
C GLY A 71 4.71 4.30 -13.19
N LEU A 72 5.79 3.57 -12.87
CA LEU A 72 7.05 3.64 -13.63
C LEU A 72 6.85 3.19 -15.08
N VAL A 73 6.19 2.04 -15.28
CA VAL A 73 5.88 1.48 -16.61
C VAL A 73 5.07 2.48 -17.43
N GLU A 74 4.05 3.10 -16.85
CA GLU A 74 3.25 4.12 -17.54
C GLU A 74 4.06 5.37 -17.86
N SER A 75 4.90 5.87 -16.94
CA SER A 75 5.71 7.07 -17.17
C SER A 75 6.76 6.91 -18.26
N LEU A 76 7.37 5.71 -18.39
CA LEU A 76 8.43 5.41 -19.35
C LEU A 76 7.90 4.89 -20.70
N GLY A 77 6.78 4.17 -20.68
CA GLY A 77 6.19 3.50 -21.84
C GLY A 77 5.20 4.34 -22.65
N THR A 78 4.84 5.52 -22.15
CA THR A 78 3.91 6.44 -22.80
C THR A 78 4.57 7.77 -23.16
N THR A 79 3.85 8.62 -23.87
CA THR A 79 4.33 9.95 -24.28
C THR A 79 4.57 10.90 -23.11
N TRP A 80 4.07 10.57 -21.91
CA TRP A 80 4.19 11.41 -20.73
C TRP A 80 5.64 11.62 -20.32
N GLY A 81 6.49 10.58 -20.29
CA GLY A 81 7.88 10.66 -19.87
C GLY A 81 8.05 10.98 -18.37
N LEU A 82 9.03 10.35 -17.71
CA LEU A 82 9.23 10.51 -16.26
C LEU A 82 9.60 11.95 -15.84
N PHE A 83 10.47 12.62 -16.60
CA PHE A 83 10.97 13.97 -16.29
C PHE A 83 10.36 15.07 -17.15
N ARG A 84 9.57 14.70 -18.16
CA ARG A 84 8.96 15.66 -19.09
C ARG A 84 7.81 16.41 -18.44
N HIS A 85 7.14 15.80 -17.46
CA HIS A 85 6.09 16.42 -16.69
C HIS A 85 6.37 16.26 -15.19
N TYR A 86 6.72 17.36 -14.51
CA TYR A 86 7.05 17.37 -13.08
C TYR A 86 5.97 16.76 -12.19
N TRP A 87 4.70 16.83 -12.58
CA TRP A 87 3.61 16.22 -11.81
C TRP A 87 3.69 14.68 -11.77
N VAL A 88 4.23 14.03 -12.81
CA VAL A 88 4.41 12.57 -12.85
C VAL A 88 5.47 12.17 -11.82
N LEU A 89 6.61 12.85 -11.86
CA LEU A 89 7.70 12.65 -10.91
C LEU A 89 7.22 12.88 -9.47
N PHE A 90 6.48 13.97 -9.23
CA PHE A 90 5.95 14.27 -7.90
C PHE A 90 5.05 13.15 -7.36
N LYS A 91 4.11 12.63 -8.17
CA LYS A 91 3.25 11.50 -7.75
C LYS A 91 4.06 10.25 -7.46
N LEU A 92 5.08 9.98 -8.27
CA LEU A 92 5.94 8.81 -8.09
C LEU A 92 6.77 8.89 -6.82
N LEU A 93 7.34 10.07 -6.53
CA LEU A 93 8.05 10.33 -5.28
C LEU A 93 7.14 10.27 -4.06
N MET A 94 5.91 10.78 -4.18
CA MET A 94 4.92 10.69 -3.10
C MET A 94 4.54 9.24 -2.79
N ASN A 95 4.33 8.41 -3.82
CA ASN A 95 4.07 6.99 -3.66
C ASN A 95 5.28 6.25 -3.06
N LEU A 96 6.50 6.61 -3.49
CA LEU A 96 7.73 6.04 -2.96
C LEU A 96 7.89 6.37 -1.48
N PHE A 97 7.67 7.64 -1.12
CA PHE A 97 7.71 8.09 0.26
C PHE A 97 6.66 7.35 1.11
N ALA A 98 5.41 7.26 0.66
CA ALA A 98 4.37 6.50 1.35
C ALA A 98 4.74 5.02 1.52
N THR A 99 5.37 4.41 0.52
CA THR A 99 5.85 3.01 0.59
C THR A 99 6.96 2.85 1.62
N VAL A 100 7.93 3.77 1.68
CA VAL A 100 8.99 3.75 2.70
C VAL A 100 8.40 3.90 4.10
N VAL A 101 7.49 4.85 4.30
CA VAL A 101 6.80 5.05 5.58
C VAL A 101 6.02 3.80 5.98
N LEU A 102 5.32 3.16 5.04
CA LEU A 102 4.61 1.91 5.27
C LEU A 102 5.58 0.80 5.73
N LEU A 103 6.71 0.62 5.07
CA LEU A 103 7.70 -0.42 5.44
C LEU A 103 8.28 -0.19 6.83
N LEU A 104 8.56 1.07 7.19
CA LEU A 104 9.00 1.42 8.54
C LEU A 104 7.89 1.12 9.56
N TYR A 105 6.65 1.46 9.23
CA TYR A 105 5.50 1.20 10.09
C TYR A 105 5.21 -0.30 10.28
N MET A 106 5.48 -1.12 9.26
CA MET A 106 5.34 -2.58 9.34
C MET A 106 6.23 -3.19 10.43
N GLN A 107 7.42 -2.63 10.69
CA GLN A 107 8.28 -3.10 11.78
C GLN A 107 7.59 -2.92 13.14
N THR A 108 6.98 -1.76 13.35
CA THR A 108 6.20 -1.47 14.57
C THR A 108 4.98 -2.37 14.67
N LEU A 109 4.23 -2.56 13.58
CA LEU A 109 3.06 -3.44 13.58
C LEU A 109 3.42 -4.89 13.89
N SER A 110 4.48 -5.44 13.28
CA SER A 110 4.94 -6.80 13.56
C SER A 110 5.40 -6.98 15.00
N TYR A 111 6.03 -5.97 15.60
CA TYR A 111 6.35 -5.99 17.03
C TYR A 111 5.08 -6.06 17.90
N LEU A 112 4.09 -5.20 17.65
CA LEU A 112 2.84 -5.18 18.41
C LEU A 112 2.03 -6.47 18.23
N ALA A 113 2.02 -7.03 17.03
CA ALA A 113 1.36 -8.30 16.74
C ALA A 113 2.07 -9.49 17.43
N GLY A 114 3.40 -9.47 17.51
CA GLY A 114 4.17 -10.45 18.30
C GLY A 114 3.79 -10.43 19.78
N LEU A 115 3.75 -9.24 20.40
CA LEU A 115 3.29 -9.09 21.78
C LEU A 115 1.86 -9.62 21.98
N ALA A 116 0.97 -9.34 21.04
CA ALA A 116 -0.40 -9.81 21.08
C ALA A 116 -0.51 -11.34 20.88
N ALA A 117 0.43 -11.96 20.15
CA ALA A 117 0.48 -13.39 19.94
C ALA A 117 0.91 -14.14 21.21
N ASP A 118 1.86 -13.58 21.96
CA ASP A 118 2.53 -14.23 23.11
C ASP A 118 1.71 -14.24 24.41
N THR A 119 0.67 -13.39 24.55
CA THR A 119 -0.16 -13.28 25.77
C THR A 119 -1.19 -14.41 25.95
N THR A 120 -0.82 -15.66 25.64
CA THR A 120 -1.60 -16.89 25.93
C THR A 120 -1.59 -17.23 27.41
#